data_AF-A0A1B6GKZ3-F1
#
_entry.id   AF-A0A1B6GKZ3-F1
#
_cell.length_a   1.000
_cell.length_b   1.000
_cell.length_c   1.000
_cell.angle_alpha   90.00
_cell.angle_beta   90.00
_cell.angle_gamma   90.00
#
_symmetry.space_group_name_H-M   'P 1'
#
loop_
_entity.id
_entity.type
_entity.pdbx_description
1 polymer ?
#
loop_
_entity_poly.entity_id
_entity_poly.type
_entity_poly.pdbx_seq_one_letter_code
_entity_poly.pdbx_strand_id
1 'polypeptide(L)'
;PKDRTLQQFEHSHVNLAIYTSLAATASCGIIMAAVFLAINIKYRNQRYIKMSSPHLNNLIIVGCMLTYSSVIFLGMDSRLTSEQAFPYICTARAWLLMAGFSLAFGAMFSKTWRVHSIFTDVKLN
;
A
#
# COMPACT_ATOMS: atom_id res chain seq x y z
N PRO A 1 11.59 -50.35 18.27
CA PRO A 1 10.43 -49.44 18.11
C PRO A 1 10.89 -47.98 18.06
N LYS A 2 10.95 -47.39 16.86
CA LYS A 2 11.27 -45.97 16.66
C LYS A 2 9.96 -45.19 16.55
N ASP A 3 9.46 -44.68 17.66
CA ASP A 3 8.48 -43.59 17.65
C ASP A 3 9.20 -42.28 17.32
N ARG A 4 9.56 -42.09 16.04
CA ARG A 4 9.90 -40.77 15.54
C ARG A 4 8.63 -40.17 14.95
N THR A 5 8.07 -39.20 15.66
CA THR A 5 7.04 -38.30 15.14
C THR A 5 7.61 -37.63 13.89
N LEU A 6 7.14 -38.02 12.70
CA LEU A 6 7.42 -37.31 11.46
C LEU A 6 6.65 -36.00 11.54
N GLN A 7 7.33 -34.92 11.95
CA GLN A 7 6.81 -33.57 11.83
C GLN A 7 6.65 -33.25 10.35
N GLN A 8 5.48 -33.58 9.81
CA GLN A 8 5.08 -33.15 8.48
C GLN A 8 4.73 -31.67 8.61
N PHE A 9 5.70 -30.81 8.32
CA PHE A 9 5.47 -29.37 8.14
C PHE A 9 4.60 -29.20 6.89
N GLU A 10 3.31 -29.44 7.04
CA GLU A 10 2.32 -29.15 6.01
C GLU A 10 2.23 -27.63 5.93
N HIS A 11 2.97 -27.05 4.98
CA HIS A 11 2.79 -25.66 4.56
C HIS A 11 1.30 -25.48 4.27
N SER A 12 0.57 -24.87 5.21
CA SER A 12 -0.84 -24.54 5.04
C SER A 12 -0.96 -23.58 3.86
N HIS A 13 -1.17 -24.12 2.67
CA HIS A 13 -1.38 -23.33 1.47
C HIS A 13 -2.63 -22.47 1.68
N VAL A 14 -2.45 -21.16 1.53
CA VAL A 14 -3.53 -20.20 1.64
C VAL A 14 -4.62 -20.59 0.63
N ASN A 15 -5.87 -20.63 1.10
CA ASN A 15 -7.01 -21.06 0.30
C ASN A 15 -7.06 -20.24 -1.00
N LEU A 16 -7.13 -20.93 -2.15
CA LEU A 16 -7.09 -20.29 -3.47
C LEU A 16 -8.18 -19.24 -3.64
N ALA A 17 -9.35 -19.46 -3.03
CA ALA A 17 -10.44 -18.49 -3.01
C ALA A 17 -10.05 -17.16 -2.34
N ILE A 18 -9.33 -17.20 -1.22
CA ILE A 18 -8.89 -16.00 -0.49
C ILE A 18 -7.79 -15.29 -1.29
N TYR A 19 -6.87 -16.03 -1.88
CA TYR A 19 -5.82 -15.43 -2.71
C TYR A 19 -6.39 -14.71 -3.93
N THR A 20 -7.29 -15.36 -4.66
CA THR A 20 -7.90 -14.78 -5.86
C THR A 20 -8.73 -13.54 -5.53
N SER A 21 -9.47 -13.53 -4.42
CA SER A 21 -10.24 -12.34 -4.00
C SER A 21 -9.34 -11.16 -3.61
N LEU A 22 -8.23 -11.42 -2.89
CA LEU A 22 -7.22 -10.41 -2.56
C LEU A 22 -6.54 -9.86 -3.81
N ALA A 23 -6.16 -10.72 -4.76
CA ALA A 23 -5.53 -10.31 -6.01
C ALA A 23 -6.48 -9.49 -6.90
N ALA A 24 -7.75 -9.89 -6.99
CA ALA A 24 -8.78 -9.13 -7.71
C ALA A 24 -8.98 -7.74 -7.09
N THR A 25 -9.07 -7.68 -5.75
CA THR A 25 -9.24 -6.39 -5.05
C THR A 25 -8.02 -5.49 -5.21
N ALA A 26 -6.80 -6.05 -5.12
CA ALA A 26 -5.56 -5.29 -5.29
C ALA A 26 -5.39 -4.77 -6.73
N SER A 27 -5.71 -5.58 -7.73
CA SER A 27 -5.64 -5.17 -9.14
C SER A 27 -6.65 -4.07 -9.47
N CYS A 28 -7.91 -4.19 -9.00
CA CYS A 28 -8.89 -3.11 -9.08
C CYS A 28 -8.39 -1.82 -8.41
N GLY A 29 -7.77 -1.95 -7.23
CA GLY A 29 -7.17 -0.84 -6.48
C GLY A 29 -6.06 -0.12 -7.26
N ILE A 30 -5.18 -0.87 -7.94
CA ILE A 30 -4.10 -0.31 -8.77
C ILE A 30 -4.67 0.45 -9.97
N ILE A 31 -5.66 -0.12 -10.66
CA ILE A 31 -6.32 0.55 -11.79
C ILE A 31 -6.96 1.86 -11.32
N MET A 32 -7.68 1.82 -10.22
CA MET A 32 -8.32 3.01 -9.65
C MET A 32 -7.28 4.06 -9.22
N ALA A 33 -6.19 3.64 -8.57
CA ALA A 33 -5.07 4.52 -8.20
C ALA A 33 -4.41 5.17 -9.43
N ALA A 34 -4.21 4.42 -10.51
CA ALA A 34 -3.65 4.93 -11.77
C ALA A 34 -4.59 5.94 -12.45
N VAL A 35 -5.89 5.68 -12.46
CA VAL A 35 -6.91 6.63 -12.97
C VAL A 35 -6.90 7.91 -12.14
N PHE A 36 -6.89 7.79 -10.80
CA PHE A 36 -6.79 8.96 -9.92
C PHE A 36 -5.50 9.74 -10.14
N LEU A 37 -4.36 9.07 -10.36
CA LEU A 37 -3.08 9.71 -10.68
C LEU A 37 -3.14 10.46 -12.01
N ALA A 38 -3.68 9.82 -13.05
CA ALA A 38 -3.83 10.41 -14.38
C ALA A 38 -4.74 11.66 -14.34
N ILE A 39 -5.86 11.58 -13.62
CA ILE A 39 -6.74 12.73 -13.36
C ILE A 39 -5.98 13.81 -12.56
N ASN A 40 -5.20 13.44 -11.54
CA ASN A 40 -4.42 14.40 -10.75
C ASN A 40 -3.41 15.19 -11.60
N ILE A 41 -2.73 14.51 -12.52
CA ILE A 41 -1.77 15.12 -13.44
C ILE A 41 -2.49 15.95 -14.52
N LYS A 42 -3.57 15.43 -15.12
CA LYS A 42 -4.32 16.10 -16.18
C LYS A 42 -5.01 17.38 -15.69
N TYR A 43 -5.58 17.35 -14.49
CA TYR A 43 -6.29 18.49 -13.89
C TYR A 43 -5.40 19.29 -12.92
N ARG A 44 -4.07 19.21 -13.03
CA ARG A 44 -3.12 19.98 -12.21
C ARG A 44 -3.37 21.50 -12.25
N ASN A 45 -4.01 22.00 -13.30
CA ASN A 45 -4.36 23.42 -13.49
C ASN A 45 -5.75 23.84 -12.96
N GLN A 46 -6.57 22.93 -12.43
CA GLN A 46 -7.89 23.27 -11.86
C GLN A 46 -7.77 23.78 -10.41
N ARG A 47 -8.48 24.88 -10.10
CA ARG A 47 -8.43 25.57 -8.80
C ARG A 47 -8.83 24.66 -7.61
N TYR A 48 -9.69 23.67 -7.85
CA TYR A 48 -10.12 22.68 -6.86
C TYR A 48 -8.97 21.73 -6.41
N ILE A 49 -8.11 21.30 -7.35
CA ILE A 49 -6.97 20.43 -7.05
C ILE A 49 -5.84 21.23 -6.40
N LYS A 50 -5.66 22.50 -6.78
CA LYS A 50 -4.71 23.42 -6.13
C LYS A 50 -5.10 23.71 -4.67
N MET A 51 -6.40 23.75 -4.36
CA MET A 51 -6.91 23.83 -2.99
C MET A 51 -6.71 22.54 -2.19
N SER A 52 -6.60 21.36 -2.82
CA SER A 52 -6.45 20.07 -2.13
C SER A 52 -5.00 19.64 -1.86
N SER A 53 -4.00 20.46 -2.21
CA SER A 53 -2.57 20.12 -2.21
C SER A 53 -2.25 18.92 -3.12
N PRO A 54 -1.95 19.13 -4.40
CA PRO A 54 -1.73 18.04 -5.36
C PRO A 54 -0.56 17.12 -4.98
N HIS A 55 0.47 17.66 -4.31
CA HIS A 55 1.59 16.87 -3.81
C HIS A 55 1.18 15.87 -2.72
N LEU A 56 0.25 16.24 -1.82
CA LEU A 56 -0.23 15.34 -0.76
C LEU A 56 -1.11 14.22 -1.32
N ASN A 57 -1.96 14.53 -2.31
CA ASN A 57 -2.75 13.50 -2.99
C ASN A 57 -1.86 12.52 -3.77
N ASN A 58 -0.80 12.99 -4.45
CA ASN A 58 0.17 12.10 -5.10
C ASN A 58 0.88 11.19 -4.10
N LEU A 59 1.22 11.69 -2.92
CA LEU A 59 1.89 10.92 -1.87
C LEU A 59 1.02 9.77 -1.35
N ILE A 60 -0.29 10.01 -1.18
CA ILE A 60 -1.28 8.99 -0.81
C ILE A 60 -1.37 7.92 -1.92
N ILE A 61 -1.47 8.34 -3.18
CA ILE A 61 -1.57 7.40 -4.31
C ILE A 61 -0.33 6.50 -4.39
N VAL A 62 0.87 7.07 -4.21
CA VAL A 62 2.11 6.29 -4.15
C VAL A 62 2.08 5.30 -2.99
N GLY A 63 1.63 5.73 -1.80
CA GLY A 63 1.43 4.84 -0.65
C GLY A 63 0.50 3.67 -0.96
N CYS A 64 -0.63 3.93 -1.63
CA CYS A 64 -1.58 2.89 -2.05
C CYS A 64 -0.98 1.94 -3.10
N MET A 65 -0.20 2.43 -4.07
CA MET A 65 0.45 1.55 -5.05
C MET A 65 1.48 0.62 -4.39
N LEU A 66 2.23 1.10 -3.40
CA LEU A 66 3.19 0.31 -2.64
C LEU A 66 2.50 -0.79 -1.80
N THR A 67 1.38 -0.47 -1.14
CA THR A 67 0.63 -1.48 -0.38
C THR A 67 -0.01 -2.52 -1.28
N TYR A 68 -0.61 -2.13 -2.41
CA TYR A 68 -1.16 -3.11 -3.37
C TYR A 68 -0.09 -4.00 -3.98
N SER A 69 1.08 -3.44 -4.31
CA SER A 69 2.22 -4.23 -4.79
C SER A 69 2.64 -5.27 -3.76
N SER A 70 2.64 -4.93 -2.48
CA SER A 70 2.95 -5.86 -1.37
C SER A 70 1.98 -7.03 -1.30
N VAL A 71 0.68 -6.77 -1.49
CA VAL A 71 -0.36 -7.81 -1.45
C VAL A 71 -0.24 -8.77 -2.63
N ILE A 72 0.07 -8.25 -3.83
CA ILE A 72 0.29 -9.09 -5.01
C ILE A 72 1.54 -9.96 -4.82
N PHE A 73 2.64 -9.38 -4.33
CA PHE A 73 3.88 -10.11 -4.05
C PHE A 73 3.67 -11.22 -3.02
N LEU A 74 2.93 -10.94 -1.94
CA LEU A 74 2.57 -11.90 -0.90
C LEU A 74 1.85 -13.13 -1.46
N GLY A 75 0.93 -12.91 -2.39
CA GLY A 75 0.13 -14.00 -2.90
C GLY A 75 0.79 -14.82 -4.01
N MET A 76 1.76 -14.25 -4.74
CA MET A 76 2.68 -15.03 -5.58
C MET A 76 3.61 -15.92 -4.74
N ASP A 77 4.15 -15.39 -3.63
CA ASP A 77 5.07 -16.10 -2.73
C ASP A 77 4.42 -17.36 -2.11
N SER A 78 3.15 -17.29 -1.70
CA SER A 78 2.39 -18.44 -1.17
C SER A 78 2.27 -19.64 -2.12
N ARG A 79 2.54 -19.47 -3.43
CA ARG A 79 2.44 -20.53 -4.45
C ARG A 79 3.79 -21.09 -4.87
N LEU A 80 4.90 -20.36 -4.69
CA LEU A 80 6.15 -20.58 -5.42
C LEU A 80 7.40 -20.72 -4.53
N THR A 81 7.32 -20.49 -3.22
CA THR A 81 8.54 -20.20 -2.47
C THR A 81 9.40 -21.41 -2.09
N SER A 82 10.60 -21.37 -2.65
CA SER A 82 11.80 -22.13 -2.29
C SER A 82 12.48 -21.50 -1.07
N GLU A 83 12.97 -22.33 -0.13
CA GLU A 83 13.51 -22.01 1.21
C GLU A 83 14.49 -20.82 1.30
N GLN A 84 15.22 -20.49 0.23
CA GLN A 84 16.31 -19.50 0.28
C GLN A 84 15.86 -18.03 0.11
N ALA A 85 14.72 -17.78 -0.55
CA ALA A 85 14.23 -16.42 -0.79
C ALA A 85 13.28 -15.90 0.30
N PHE A 86 12.83 -16.79 1.19
CA PHE A 86 11.85 -16.51 2.24
C PHE A 86 12.19 -15.31 3.14
N PRO A 87 13.43 -15.16 3.68
CA PRO A 87 13.74 -14.03 4.57
C PRO A 87 13.73 -12.69 3.82
N TYR A 88 14.25 -12.64 2.59
CA TYR A 88 14.29 -11.42 1.79
C TYR A 88 12.90 -10.91 1.44
N ILE A 89 12.00 -11.81 1.06
CA ILE A 89 10.62 -11.46 0.69
C ILE A 89 9.84 -11.01 1.93
N CYS A 90 10.02 -11.67 3.06
CA CYS A 90 9.41 -11.29 4.33
C CYS A 90 9.83 -9.88 4.76
N THR A 91 11.13 -9.56 4.66
CA THR A 91 11.64 -8.22 4.95
C THR A 91 11.11 -7.18 3.96
N ALA A 92 11.14 -7.46 2.66
CA ALA A 92 10.65 -6.54 1.63
C ALA A 92 9.16 -6.20 1.83
N ARG A 93 8.34 -7.20 2.16
CA ARG A 93 6.93 -7.01 2.52
C ARG A 93 6.76 -6.05 3.70
N ALA A 94 7.49 -6.30 4.80
CA ALA A 94 7.39 -5.47 5.99
C ALA A 94 7.74 -4.01 5.68
N TRP A 95 8.81 -3.79 4.91
CA TRP A 95 9.22 -2.47 4.45
C TRP A 95 8.16 -1.76 3.61
N LEU A 96 7.60 -2.44 2.61
CA LEU A 96 6.58 -1.84 1.74
C LEU A 96 5.30 -1.50 2.52
N LEU A 97 4.88 -2.36 3.46
CA LEU A 97 3.71 -2.12 4.30
C LEU A 97 3.93 -0.94 5.24
N MET A 98 5.08 -0.89 5.93
CA MET A 98 5.44 0.20 6.82
C MET A 98 5.56 1.52 6.07
N ALA A 99 6.20 1.52 4.89
CA ALA A 99 6.35 2.70 4.05
C ALA A 99 4.99 3.20 3.55
N GLY A 100 4.15 2.30 3.03
CA GLY A 100 2.81 2.65 2.53
C GLY A 100 1.90 3.23 3.62
N PHE A 101 1.90 2.62 4.81
CA PHE A 101 1.14 3.12 5.96
C PHE A 101 1.64 4.50 6.43
N SER A 102 2.96 4.65 6.55
CA SER A 102 3.58 5.91 6.98
C SER A 102 3.31 7.06 6.00
N LEU A 103 3.37 6.79 4.69
CA LEU A 103 3.03 7.76 3.65
C LEU A 103 1.55 8.18 3.73
N ALA A 104 0.64 7.22 3.94
CA ALA A 104 -0.79 7.52 4.06
C ALA A 104 -1.09 8.38 5.31
N PHE A 105 -0.56 7.99 6.47
CA PHE A 105 -0.75 8.74 7.72
C PHE A 105 -0.07 10.11 7.66
N GLY A 106 1.15 10.19 7.13
CA GLY A 106 1.89 11.44 6.97
C GLY A 106 1.18 12.44 6.06
N ALA A 107 0.53 11.95 4.98
CA ALA A 107 -0.25 12.80 4.11
C ALA A 107 -1.54 13.33 4.79
N MET A 108 -2.18 12.52 5.63
CA MET A 108 -3.35 12.93 6.42
C MET A 108 -2.98 14.03 7.42
N PHE A 109 -1.88 13.86 8.16
CA PHE A 109 -1.36 14.89 9.06
C PHE A 109 -0.98 16.17 8.31
N SER A 110 -0.33 16.05 7.16
CA SER A 110 0.03 17.22 6.34
C SER A 110 -1.20 18.00 5.85
N LYS A 111 -2.31 17.32 5.55
CA LYS A 111 -3.59 17.98 5.20
C LYS A 111 -4.14 18.77 6.39
N THR A 112 -4.18 18.17 7.57
CA THR A 112 -4.66 18.82 8.80
C THR A 112 -3.78 20.01 9.19
N TRP A 113 -2.45 19.85 9.11
CA TRP A 113 -1.50 20.91 9.42
C TRP A 113 -1.62 22.11 8.48
N ARG A 114 -1.84 21.87 7.17
CA ARG A 114 -2.07 22.95 6.22
C ARG A 114 -3.33 23.77 6.56
N VAL A 115 -4.43 23.11 6.95
CA VAL A 115 -5.65 23.82 7.37
C VAL A 115 -5.39 24.64 8.63
N HIS A 116 -4.68 24.07 9.61
CA HIS A 116 -4.32 24.77 10.84
C HIS A 116 -3.42 25.99 10.58
N SER A 117 -2.41 25.87 9.69
CA SER A 117 -1.53 26.98 9.30
C SER A 117 -2.34 28.11 8.69
N ILE A 118 -3.24 27.82 7.73
CA ILE A 118 -4.08 28.84 7.09
C ILE A 118 -4.90 29.62 8.13
N PHE A 119 -5.51 28.94 9.11
CA PHE A 119 -6.27 29.61 10.17
C PHE A 119 -5.41 30.39 11.17
N THR A 120 -4.15 29.97 11.37
CA THR A 120 -3.21 30.65 12.27
C THR A 120 -2.62 31.89 11.59
N ASP A 121 -2.25 31.80 10.31
CA ASP A 121 -1.74 32.91 9.51
C ASP A 121 -2.77 34.06 9.40
N VAL A 122 -4.06 33.75 9.31
CA VAL A 122 -5.14 34.77 9.27
C VAL A 122 -5.33 35.48 10.62
N LYS A 123 -4.91 34.89 11.74
CA LYS A 123 -4.97 35.53 13.06
C LYS A 123 -3.75 36.42 13.38
N LEU A 124 -2.68 36.30 12.59
CA LEU A 124 -1.41 37.00 12.80
C LEU A 124 -1.25 38.27 11.95
N ASN A 125 -2.25 38.59 11.11
CA ASN A 125 -2.36 39.84 10.35
C ASN A 125 -3.69 40.54 10.65
#